data_AF-A0A6J1IAH2-F1
#
_entry.id   AF-A0A6J1IAH2-F1
#
_cell.length_a   1.000
_cell.length_b   1.000
_cell.length_c   1.000
_cell.angle_alpha   90.00
_cell.angle_beta   90.00
_cell.angle_gamma   90.00
#
_symmetry.space_group_name_H-M   'P 1'
#
loop_
_entity.id
_entity.type
_entity.pdbx_description
1 polymer ?
#
loop_
_entity_poly.entity_id
_entity_poly.type
_entity_poly.pdbx_seq_one_letter_code
_entity_poly.pdbx_strand_id
1 'polypeptide(L)'
;MEAHESRGGGVDEKKKRFSQDQLESLERSFQEEVKLEPDRKMKLSKEIGLQPRQIAVWFQNRRARSKVKQLQHLYDTLKQEFDAISMEKIDLQQQVRELRSMLREQAVRNHGSMAYMTVSEEEAAESTAEGVRSCNNHIFNVENVDQISASSIPSLWSSSQAAHLPSYP
;
A
#
# COMPACT_ATOMS: atom_id res chain seq x y z
N MET A 1 -11.01 -59.57 12.14
CA MET A 1 -11.10 -58.14 12.50
C MET A 1 -10.73 -57.35 11.27
N GLU A 2 -11.74 -56.82 10.59
CA GLU A 2 -11.59 -55.81 9.55
C GLU A 2 -10.96 -54.54 10.12
N ALA A 3 -10.15 -53.86 9.32
CA ALA A 3 -9.96 -52.43 9.40
C ALA A 3 -9.92 -51.89 7.96
N HIS A 4 -11.12 -51.69 7.41
CA HIS A 4 -11.34 -50.85 6.25
C HIS A 4 -11.40 -49.40 6.75
N GLU A 5 -10.29 -48.68 6.74
CA GLU A 5 -10.31 -47.22 6.86
C GLU A 5 -10.11 -46.59 5.49
N SER A 6 -11.26 -46.33 4.86
CA SER A 6 -11.41 -45.32 3.84
C SER A 6 -11.24 -43.95 4.48
N ARG A 7 -10.18 -43.21 4.12
CA ARG A 7 -10.10 -41.77 4.37
C ARG A 7 -10.04 -41.02 3.05
N GLY A 8 -11.17 -40.43 2.74
CA GLY A 8 -11.37 -39.58 1.57
C GLY A 8 -10.47 -38.35 1.56
N GLY A 9 -10.14 -37.95 0.34
CA GLY A 9 -9.53 -36.68 -0.01
C GLY A 9 -9.81 -36.29 -1.47
N GLY A 10 -10.96 -36.71 -2.02
CA GLY A 10 -11.37 -36.40 -3.39
C GLY A 10 -12.09 -35.05 -3.47
N VAL A 11 -11.37 -33.93 -3.40
CA VAL A 11 -11.94 -32.59 -3.69
C VAL A 11 -11.03 -31.70 -4.56
N ASP A 12 -9.80 -32.10 -4.89
CA ASP A 12 -8.91 -31.29 -5.75
C ASP A 12 -8.88 -31.69 -7.23
N GLU A 13 -9.62 -32.71 -7.66
CA GLU A 13 -9.65 -33.13 -9.08
C GLU A 13 -10.47 -32.21 -10.00
N LYS A 14 -11.29 -31.31 -9.44
CA LYS A 14 -12.09 -30.34 -10.23
C LYS A 14 -11.31 -29.09 -10.62
N LYS A 15 -10.11 -28.88 -10.06
CA LYS A 15 -9.16 -27.85 -10.51
C LYS A 15 -8.16 -28.51 -11.46
N LYS A 16 -8.51 -28.66 -12.74
CA LYS A 16 -7.50 -28.97 -13.76
C LYS A 16 -6.42 -27.88 -13.69
N ARG A 17 -5.27 -28.21 -13.10
CA ARG A 17 -4.06 -27.39 -13.19
C ARG A 17 -3.71 -27.30 -14.68
N PHE A 18 -3.45 -26.08 -15.14
CA PHE A 18 -2.90 -25.89 -16.48
C PHE A 18 -1.57 -26.65 -16.58
N SER A 19 -1.29 -27.25 -17.73
CA SER A 19 0.01 -27.85 -18.02
C SER A 19 1.10 -26.78 -17.94
N GLN A 20 2.35 -27.20 -17.72
CA GLN A 20 3.49 -26.29 -17.69
C GLN A 20 3.58 -25.46 -18.98
N ASP A 21 3.48 -26.11 -20.15
CA ASP A 21 3.52 -25.43 -21.46
C ASP A 21 2.37 -24.43 -21.63
N GLN A 22 1.19 -24.74 -21.07
CA GLN A 22 0.04 -23.82 -21.08
C GLN A 22 0.30 -22.61 -20.20
N LEU A 23 0.89 -22.81 -19.01
CA LEU A 23 1.26 -21.72 -18.11
C LEU A 23 2.34 -20.83 -18.72
N GLU A 24 3.35 -21.41 -19.37
CA GLU A 24 4.41 -20.66 -20.04
C GLU A 24 3.88 -19.81 -21.19
N SER A 25 2.95 -20.37 -21.98
CA SER A 25 2.30 -19.62 -23.05
C SER A 25 1.41 -18.49 -22.53
N LEU A 26 0.67 -18.73 -21.44
CA LEU A 26 -0.13 -17.71 -20.76
C LEU A 26 0.74 -16.59 -20.16
N GLU A 27 1.86 -16.94 -19.54
CA GLU A 27 2.78 -15.97 -18.94
C GLU A 27 3.52 -15.16 -20.00
N ARG A 28 4.02 -15.78 -21.07
CA ARG A 28 4.61 -15.07 -22.22
C ARG A 28 3.62 -14.08 -22.81
N SER A 29 2.38 -14.52 -23.03
CA SER A 29 1.33 -13.66 -23.56
C SER A 29 1.01 -12.47 -22.63
N PHE A 30 1.04 -12.69 -21.31
CA PHE A 30 0.81 -11.66 -20.29
C PHE A 30 1.96 -10.64 -20.19
N GLN A 31 3.20 -11.09 -20.39
CA GLN A 31 4.38 -10.21 -20.40
C GLN A 31 4.38 -9.26 -21.60
N GLU A 32 3.93 -9.74 -22.76
CA GLU A 32 3.76 -8.91 -23.96
C GLU A 32 2.62 -7.88 -23.79
N GLU A 33 1.52 -8.26 -23.14
CA GLU A 33 0.36 -7.39 -22.97
C GLU A 33 -0.45 -7.77 -21.73
N VAL A 34 -0.56 -6.84 -20.78
CA VAL A 34 -1.27 -7.05 -19.51
C VAL A 34 -2.79 -7.10 -19.70
N LYS A 35 -3.30 -6.42 -20.73
CA LYS A 35 -4.71 -6.42 -21.12
C LYS A 35 -4.93 -7.46 -22.22
N LEU A 36 -5.85 -8.39 -21.99
CA LEU A 36 -6.13 -9.45 -22.94
C LEU A 36 -7.25 -9.00 -23.89
N GLU A 37 -6.88 -8.60 -25.10
CA GLU A 37 -7.84 -8.26 -26.15
C GLU A 37 -8.64 -9.49 -26.65
N PRO A 38 -9.90 -9.31 -27.08
CA PRO A 38 -10.78 -10.41 -27.48
C PRO A 38 -10.21 -11.32 -28.57
N ASP A 39 -9.60 -10.74 -29.60
CA ASP A 39 -9.05 -11.50 -30.74
C ASP A 39 -7.83 -12.32 -30.33
N ARG A 40 -6.95 -11.73 -29.52
CA ARG A 40 -5.76 -12.39 -28.99
C ARG A 40 -6.12 -13.51 -28.02
N LYS A 41 -7.16 -13.33 -27.20
CA LYS A 41 -7.74 -14.40 -26.37
C LYS A 41 -8.20 -15.59 -27.21
N MET A 42 -8.88 -15.32 -28.33
CA MET A 42 -9.36 -16.37 -29.23
C MET A 42 -8.20 -17.09 -29.92
N LYS A 43 -7.15 -16.37 -30.32
CA LYS A 43 -5.92 -16.95 -30.88
C LYS A 43 -5.22 -17.85 -29.85
N LEU A 44 -4.97 -17.33 -28.65
CA LEU A 44 -4.33 -18.04 -27.56
C LEU A 44 -5.12 -19.30 -27.16
N SER A 45 -6.45 -19.21 -27.10
CA SER A 45 -7.35 -20.33 -26.85
C SER A 45 -7.15 -21.49 -27.82
N LYS A 46 -7.02 -21.18 -29.12
CA LYS A 46 -6.77 -22.19 -30.15
C LYS A 46 -5.37 -22.79 -30.04
N GLU A 47 -4.36 -21.98 -29.73
CA GLU A 47 -2.96 -22.41 -29.62
C GLU A 47 -2.73 -23.38 -28.46
N ILE A 48 -3.27 -23.07 -27.27
CA ILE A 48 -3.01 -23.85 -26.05
C ILE A 48 -4.14 -24.82 -25.68
N GLY A 49 -5.20 -24.90 -26.51
CA GLY A 49 -6.33 -25.80 -26.34
C GLY A 49 -7.18 -25.51 -25.09
N LEU A 50 -7.19 -24.27 -24.60
CA LEU A 50 -7.95 -23.87 -23.41
C LEU A 50 -9.20 -23.09 -23.80
N GLN A 51 -10.25 -23.17 -22.97
CA GLN A 51 -11.45 -22.37 -23.21
C GLN A 51 -11.15 -20.87 -22.99
N PRO A 52 -11.71 -19.95 -23.80
CA PRO A 52 -11.49 -18.51 -23.65
C PRO A 52 -11.80 -17.99 -22.24
N ARG A 53 -12.79 -18.59 -21.56
CA ARG A 53 -13.13 -18.26 -20.17
C ARG A 53 -12.02 -18.61 -19.19
N GLN A 54 -11.36 -19.76 -19.35
CA GLN A 54 -10.25 -20.16 -18.48
C GLN A 54 -9.07 -19.20 -18.60
N ILE A 55 -8.77 -18.76 -19.82
CA ILE A 55 -7.75 -17.74 -20.09
C ILE A 55 -8.14 -16.43 -19.42
N ALA A 56 -9.39 -15.96 -19.59
CA ALA A 56 -9.85 -14.73 -18.97
C ALA A 56 -9.71 -14.76 -17.43
N VAL A 57 -10.12 -15.86 -16.79
CA VAL A 57 -9.98 -16.06 -15.34
C VAL A 57 -8.51 -16.10 -14.93
N TRP A 58 -7.66 -16.78 -15.69
CA TRP A 58 -6.23 -16.82 -15.42
C TRP A 58 -5.62 -15.41 -15.48
N PHE A 59 -5.93 -14.62 -16.51
CA PHE A 59 -5.43 -13.24 -16.64
C PHE A 59 -5.94 -12.34 -15.50
N GLN A 60 -7.20 -12.48 -15.09
CA GLN A 60 -7.74 -11.76 -13.93
C GLN A 60 -6.97 -12.12 -12.64
N ASN A 61 -6.77 -13.41 -12.38
CA ASN A 61 -6.02 -13.87 -11.22
C ASN A 61 -4.56 -13.43 -11.27
N ARG A 62 -3.94 -13.45 -12.45
CA ARG A 62 -2.57 -13.02 -12.64
C ARG A 62 -2.41 -11.53 -12.33
N ARG A 63 -3.32 -10.67 -12.82
CA ARG A 63 -3.36 -9.23 -12.48
C ARG A 63 -3.61 -8.99 -11.00
N ALA A 64 -4.55 -9.71 -10.37
CA ALA A 64 -4.80 -9.59 -8.94
C ALA A 64 -3.55 -9.91 -8.11
N ARG A 65 -2.85 -11.01 -8.45
CA ARG A 65 -1.58 -11.38 -7.80
C ARG A 65 -0.47 -10.36 -8.02
N SER A 66 -0.34 -9.83 -9.24
CA SER A 66 0.63 -8.75 -9.51
C SER A 66 0.35 -7.51 -8.68
N LYS A 67 -0.91 -7.09 -8.59
CA LYS A 67 -1.32 -5.94 -7.78
C LYS A 67 -1.02 -6.13 -6.29
N VAL A 68 -1.29 -7.32 -5.75
CA VAL A 68 -0.95 -7.65 -4.36
C VAL A 68 0.56 -7.58 -4.14
N LYS A 69 1.37 -8.17 -5.03
CA LYS A 69 2.83 -8.11 -4.93
C LYS A 69 3.35 -6.66 -4.98
N GLN A 70 2.78 -5.84 -5.88
CA GLN A 70 3.15 -4.43 -5.98
C GLN A 70 2.78 -3.66 -4.72
N LEU A 71 1.57 -3.85 -4.18
CA LEU A 71 1.14 -3.22 -2.93
C LEU A 71 2.02 -3.63 -1.75
N GLN A 72 2.38 -4.91 -1.67
CA GLN A 72 3.30 -5.38 -0.63
C GLN A 72 4.64 -4.66 -0.72
N HIS A 73 5.22 -4.59 -1.91
CA HIS A 73 6.49 -3.90 -2.11
C HIS A 73 6.42 -2.41 -1.74
N LEU A 74 5.37 -1.72 -2.17
CA LEU A 74 5.16 -0.30 -1.83
C LEU A 74 5.00 -0.10 -0.31
N TYR A 75 4.28 -1.00 0.36
CA TYR A 75 4.14 -0.98 1.81
C TYR A 75 5.50 -1.19 2.50
N ASP A 76 6.28 -2.17 2.06
CA ASP A 76 7.59 -2.47 2.64
C ASP A 76 8.55 -1.28 2.50
N THR A 77 8.58 -0.65 1.32
CA THR A 77 9.37 0.58 1.11
C THR A 77 8.89 1.71 2.02
N LEU A 78 7.58 1.99 2.05
CA LEU A 78 7.04 3.06 2.89
C LEU A 78 7.34 2.82 4.38
N LYS A 79 7.28 1.56 4.82
CA LYS A 79 7.57 1.17 6.19
C LYS A 79 9.05 1.41 6.54
N GLN A 80 9.97 1.09 5.64
CA GLN A 80 11.40 1.36 5.83
C GLN A 80 11.68 2.86 5.99
N GLU A 81 11.10 3.70 5.13
CA GLU A 81 11.23 5.16 5.23
C GLU A 81 10.65 5.69 6.54
N PHE A 82 9.48 5.21 6.94
CA PHE A 82 8.87 5.58 8.21
C PHE A 82 9.76 5.21 9.41
N ASP A 83 10.33 4.00 9.42
CA ASP A 83 11.18 3.54 10.50
C ASP A 83 12.47 4.37 10.58
N ALA A 84 13.07 4.72 9.44
CA ALA A 84 14.24 5.60 9.38
C ALA A 84 13.95 6.99 9.97
N ILE A 85 12.85 7.62 9.53
CA ILE A 85 12.41 8.93 10.05
C ILE A 85 12.08 8.84 11.54
N SER A 86 11.43 7.75 11.98
CA SER A 86 11.11 7.55 13.38
C SER A 86 12.36 7.43 14.24
N MET A 87 13.42 6.77 13.75
CA MET A 87 14.70 6.68 14.46
C MET A 87 15.37 8.05 14.56
N GLU A 88 15.42 8.82 13.47
CA GLU A 88 15.97 10.18 13.47
C GLU A 88 15.20 11.10 14.43
N LYS A 89 13.86 11.02 14.44
CA LYS A 89 13.02 11.77 15.37
C LYS A 89 13.37 11.45 16.84
N ILE A 90 13.55 10.17 17.18
CA ILE A 90 13.91 9.76 18.54
C ILE A 90 15.27 10.33 18.91
N ASP A 91 16.25 10.28 18.01
CA ASP A 91 17.59 10.80 18.25
C ASP A 91 17.59 12.32 18.45
N LEU A 92 16.91 13.05 17.57
CA LEU A 92 16.73 14.50 17.69
C LEU A 92 16.01 14.89 19.00
N GLN A 93 14.97 14.15 19.38
CA GLN A 93 14.28 14.38 20.66
C GLN A 93 15.21 14.15 21.86
N GLN A 94 16.09 13.15 21.79
CA GLN A 94 17.07 12.89 22.83
C GLN A 94 18.12 14.01 22.89
N GLN A 95 18.63 14.46 21.74
CA GLN A 95 19.55 15.60 21.67
C GLN A 95 18.91 16.89 22.23
N VAL A 96 17.65 17.18 21.87
CA VAL A 96 16.91 18.32 22.41
C VAL A 96 16.75 18.21 23.93
N ARG A 97 16.44 17.02 24.45
CA ARG A 97 16.32 16.78 25.89
C ARG A 97 17.65 17.03 26.61
N GLU A 98 18.74 16.56 26.06
CA GLU A 98 20.10 16.72 26.60
C GLU A 98 20.52 18.20 26.61
N LEU A 99 20.37 18.90 25.47
CA LEU A 99 20.67 20.33 25.37
C LEU A 99 19.83 21.15 26.34
N ARG A 100 18.53 20.85 26.48
CA ARG A 100 17.67 21.48 27.49
C ARG A 100 18.17 21.22 28.92
N SER A 101 18.69 20.03 29.21
CA SER A 101 19.30 19.72 30.52
C SER A 101 20.57 20.54 30.76
N MET A 102 21.46 20.58 29.79
CA MET A 102 22.70 21.36 29.87
C MET A 102 22.42 22.85 30.08
N LEU A 103 21.43 23.41 29.37
CA LEU A 103 21.00 24.79 29.55
C LEU A 103 20.46 25.05 30.95
N ARG A 104 19.63 24.15 31.50
CA ARG A 104 19.14 24.25 32.89
C ARG A 104 20.29 24.21 33.89
N GLU A 105 21.23 23.27 33.75
CA GLU A 105 22.39 23.16 34.63
C GLU A 105 23.30 24.39 34.54
N GLN A 106 23.52 24.93 33.34
CA GLN A 106 24.29 26.14 33.15
C GLN A 106 23.59 27.35 33.76
N ALA A 107 22.26 27.44 33.64
CA ALA A 107 21.48 28.45 34.33
C ALA A 107 21.65 28.34 35.85
N VAL A 108 21.59 27.14 36.44
CA VAL A 108 21.84 26.93 37.89
C VAL A 108 23.28 27.33 38.27
N ARG A 109 24.29 26.95 37.47
CA ARG A 109 25.69 27.35 37.69
C ARG A 109 25.85 28.88 37.66
N ASN A 110 25.17 29.55 36.73
CA ASN A 110 25.21 31.00 36.59
C ASN A 110 24.39 31.72 37.70
N HIS A 111 23.27 31.15 38.13
CA HIS A 111 22.42 31.68 39.22
C HIS A 111 22.98 31.38 40.62
N GLY A 112 23.93 30.46 40.76
CA GLY A 112 24.79 30.38 41.95
C GLY A 112 25.64 31.64 42.18
N SER A 113 25.78 32.51 41.16
CA SER A 113 26.35 33.85 41.28
C SER A 113 25.30 34.97 41.36
N MET A 114 24.00 34.70 41.17
CA MET A 114 22.96 35.73 41.24
C MET A 114 21.62 35.08 41.62
N ALA A 115 21.37 35.06 42.93
CA ALA A 115 20.10 34.62 43.50
C ALA A 115 18.94 35.49 43.00
N TYR A 116 17.75 34.89 42.94
CA TYR A 116 16.42 35.41 42.55
C TYR A 116 16.17 35.62 41.05
N MET A 117 15.36 34.73 40.45
CA MET A 117 14.00 35.03 40.00
C MET A 117 13.37 33.74 39.46
N THR A 118 12.35 33.23 40.15
CA THR A 118 11.45 32.19 39.67
C THR A 118 10.70 32.70 38.44
N VAL A 119 10.74 31.97 37.33
CA VAL A 119 9.75 32.09 36.27
C VAL A 119 9.16 30.73 35.98
N SER A 120 7.83 30.77 35.99
CA SER A 120 6.87 29.69 36.08
C SER A 120 6.98 28.64 35.00
N GLU A 121 6.61 27.43 35.39
CA GLU A 121 6.21 26.33 34.54
C GLU A 121 5.21 26.82 33.47
N GLU A 122 5.63 26.78 32.21
CA GLU A 122 4.72 26.45 31.12
C GLU A 122 5.21 25.13 30.53
N GLU A 123 4.54 24.04 30.92
CA GLU A 123 4.50 22.84 30.11
C GLU A 123 3.79 23.18 28.79
N ALA A 124 4.57 23.55 27.77
CA ALA A 124 4.15 23.34 26.40
C ALA A 124 4.25 21.83 26.12
N ALA A 125 3.22 21.10 26.51
CA ALA A 125 2.94 19.79 25.96
C ALA A 125 2.80 19.95 24.45
N GLU A 126 3.87 19.68 23.72
CA GLU A 126 3.86 19.64 22.27
C GLU A 126 3.09 18.38 21.85
N SER A 127 1.77 18.52 21.90
CA SER A 127 0.80 17.65 21.29
C SER A 127 0.99 17.74 19.79
N THR A 128 1.91 16.95 19.24
CA THR A 128 1.89 16.65 17.82
C THR A 128 0.80 15.60 17.59
N ALA A 129 -0.45 16.06 17.62
CA ALA A 129 -1.55 15.36 16.99
C ALA A 129 -1.31 15.40 15.47
N GLU A 130 -0.46 14.51 14.97
CA GLU A 130 -0.42 14.19 13.55
C GLU A 130 -1.64 13.33 13.24
N GLY A 131 -2.76 14.01 13.03
CA GLY A 131 -3.86 13.47 12.28
C GLY A 131 -3.33 13.07 10.90
N VAL A 132 -3.19 11.77 10.67
CA VAL A 132 -2.97 11.20 9.34
C VAL A 132 -4.20 11.57 8.52
N ARG A 133 -4.15 12.72 7.82
CA ARG A 133 -5.06 13.00 6.72
C ARG A 133 -4.65 12.07 5.59
N SER A 134 -5.26 10.89 5.58
CA SER A 134 -5.33 10.03 4.42
C SER A 134 -6.01 10.80 3.29
N CYS A 135 -5.20 11.34 2.37
CA CYS A 135 -5.70 11.80 1.08
C CYS A 135 -5.82 10.58 0.16
N ASN A 136 -7.07 10.23 -0.16
CA ASN A 136 -7.37 9.29 -1.22
C ASN A 136 -6.89 9.87 -2.55
N ASN A 137 -5.87 9.27 -3.15
CA ASN A 137 -5.57 9.47 -4.57
C ASN A 137 -6.08 8.27 -5.36
N HIS A 138 -7.16 8.48 -6.11
CA HIS A 138 -7.61 7.56 -7.14
C HIS A 138 -6.82 7.83 -8.43
N ILE A 139 -5.92 6.90 -8.74
CA ILE A 139 -5.42 6.48 -10.07
C ILE A 139 -4.77 7.57 -10.92
N PHE A 140 -3.45 7.48 -11.06
CA PHE A 140 -2.79 7.88 -12.30
C PHE A 140 -2.13 6.68 -12.97
N ASN A 141 -2.52 6.50 -14.24
CA ASN A 141 -1.95 5.60 -15.20
C ASN A 141 -0.50 6.05 -15.45
N VAL A 142 0.49 5.31 -14.93
CA VAL A 142 1.91 5.63 -15.12
C VAL A 142 2.38 4.97 -16.40
N GLU A 143 1.98 5.56 -17.52
CA GLU A 143 2.79 5.54 -18.74
C GLU A 143 3.29 6.98 -18.92
N ASN A 144 4.61 7.13 -18.96
CA ASN A 144 5.37 8.34 -19.34
C ASN A 144 5.67 9.37 -18.21
N VAL A 145 6.96 9.50 -17.88
CA VAL A 145 7.51 10.24 -16.73
C VAL A 145 7.97 11.67 -17.05
N ASP A 146 7.92 12.14 -18.32
CA ASP A 146 8.70 13.34 -18.70
C ASP A 146 7.94 14.63 -19.02
N GLN A 147 6.61 14.74 -18.85
CA GLN A 147 5.91 15.99 -19.22
C GLN A 147 4.69 16.33 -18.35
N ILE A 148 4.87 17.02 -17.22
CA ILE A 148 3.77 17.79 -16.61
C ILE A 148 4.30 19.14 -16.11
N SER A 149 3.97 20.21 -16.86
CA SER A 149 4.02 21.59 -16.38
C SER A 149 2.70 21.94 -15.67
N ALA A 150 2.79 22.74 -14.61
CA ALA A 150 1.69 23.07 -13.71
C ALA A 150 0.75 24.14 -14.29
N SER A 151 -0.30 23.74 -15.02
CA SER A 151 -1.51 24.56 -15.17
C SER A 151 -2.64 23.79 -15.85
N SER A 152 -3.48 23.10 -15.07
CA SER A 152 -4.93 22.96 -15.29
C SER A 152 -5.48 21.84 -14.41
N ILE A 153 -6.09 22.19 -13.29
CA ILE A 153 -7.02 21.31 -12.58
C ILE A 153 -8.40 22.01 -12.59
N PRO A 154 -9.41 21.46 -13.30
CA PRO A 154 -10.76 22.02 -13.33
C PRO A 154 -11.52 21.87 -12.01
N SER A 155 -12.23 22.92 -11.61
CA SER A 155 -13.08 23.00 -10.42
C SER A 155 -14.43 22.31 -10.63
N LEU A 156 -14.56 21.05 -10.19
CA LEU A 156 -15.84 20.34 -10.20
C LEU A 156 -16.05 19.53 -8.91
N TRP A 157 -16.24 20.22 -7.79
CA TRP A 157 -17.04 19.69 -6.69
C TRP A 157 -17.80 20.82 -6.00
N SER A 158 -18.89 21.25 -6.64
CA SER A 158 -19.98 21.89 -5.93
C SER A 158 -21.23 21.09 -6.21
N SER A 159 -21.75 20.41 -5.19
CA SER A 159 -23.20 20.29 -4.98
C SER A 159 -23.53 19.48 -3.73
N SER A 160 -24.20 20.16 -2.81
CA SER A 160 -25.27 19.59 -2.02
C SER A 160 -26.31 18.92 -2.93
N GLN A 161 -26.48 17.61 -2.83
CA GLN A 161 -27.81 17.00 -2.95
C GLN A 161 -27.84 15.58 -2.39
N ALA A 162 -28.65 15.42 -1.35
CA ALA A 162 -29.09 14.16 -0.79
C ALA A 162 -30.14 13.52 -1.72
N ALA A 163 -30.15 12.18 -1.82
CA ALA A 163 -31.38 11.39 -1.93
C ALA A 163 -31.08 9.87 -1.90
N HIS A 164 -31.73 9.20 -0.94
CA HIS A 164 -32.22 7.82 -0.95
C HIS A 164 -31.29 6.65 -1.32
N LEU A 165 -30.90 5.89 -0.29
CA LEU A 165 -30.50 4.48 -0.41
C LEU A 165 -31.74 3.57 -0.23
N PRO A 166 -31.95 2.54 -1.06
CA PRO A 166 -33.03 1.57 -0.87
C PRO A 166 -32.67 0.53 0.20
N SER A 167 -33.64 0.23 1.07
CA SER A 167 -33.60 -0.91 2.00
C SER A 167 -33.90 -2.19 1.24
N TYR A 168 -33.03 -3.20 1.38
CA TYR A 168 -33.22 -4.54 0.83
C TYR A 168 -33.33 -5.57 1.98
N PRO A 169 -34.06 -6.67 1.74
CA PRO A 169 -34.63 -7.58 2.75
C PRO A 169 -33.63 -8.55 3.37
#